data_AF-A0A9D8R8Y0-F1
#
_entry.id   AF-A0A9D8R8Y0-F1
#
_cell.length_a   1.000
_cell.length_b   1.000
_cell.length_c   1.000
_cell.angle_alpha   90.00
_cell.angle_beta   90.00
_cell.angle_gamma   90.00
#
_symmetry.space_group_name_H-M   'P 1'
#
loop_
_entity.id
_entity.type
_entity.pdbx_description
1 polymer ?
#
loop_
_entity_poly.entity_id
_entity_poly.type
_entity_poly.pdbx_seq_one_letter_code
_entity_poly.pdbx_strand_id
1 'polypeptide(L)' 'ALAAYKKAVKADDSVFAAAYLLKAGIAAEALGLKEEALGFYNDIKVKYPNAIEAADIDKYISRLENAE' A
#
# COMPACT_ATOMS: atom_id res chain seq x y z
N ALA A 1 -13.60 4.09 1.18
CA ALA A 1 -12.87 2.83 0.97
C ALA A 1 -11.60 2.74 1.82
N LEU A 2 -10.73 3.75 1.84
CA LEU A 2 -9.47 3.73 2.60
C LEU A 2 -9.61 3.49 4.10
N ALA A 3 -10.61 4.08 4.74
CA ALA A 3 -10.85 3.91 6.17
C ALA A 3 -11.18 2.44 6.54
N ALA A 4 -11.78 1.67 5.63
CA ALA A 4 -12.06 0.25 5.85
C ALA A 4 -10.76 -0.58 5.81
N TYR A 5 -9.86 -0.26 4.88
CA TYR A 5 -8.53 -0.91 4.80
C TYR A 5 -7.70 -0.62 6.05
N LYS A 6 -7.66 0.63 6.54
CA LYS A 6 -6.94 0.98 7.78
C LYS A 6 -7.50 0.26 9.02
N LYS A 7 -8.81 -0.01 9.06
CA LYS A 7 -9.45 -0.74 10.17
C LYS A 7 -9.17 -2.25 10.11
N ALA A 8 -9.06 -2.81 8.90
CA ALA A 8 -8.70 -4.21 8.68
C ALA A 8 -7.21 -4.50 9.02
N VAL A 9 -6.31 -3.59 8.63
CA VAL A 9 -4.86 -3.62 8.96
C VAL A 9 -4.62 -3.66 10.47
N LYS A 10 -5.48 -3.01 11.26
CA LYS A 10 -5.38 -2.99 12.73
C LYS A 10 -5.88 -4.28 13.41
N ALA A 11 -6.62 -5.11 12.70
CA ALA A 11 -7.23 -6.34 13.24
C ALA A 11 -6.40 -7.59 12.93
N ASP A 12 -5.57 -7.55 11.90
CA ASP A 12 -4.80 -8.69 11.41
C ASP A 12 -3.34 -8.26 11.18
N ASP A 13 -2.43 -8.68 12.05
CA ASP A 13 -0.97 -8.73 11.81
C ASP A 13 -0.62 -9.84 10.79
N SER A 14 -1.56 -10.16 9.91
CA SER A 14 -1.51 -11.28 9.00
C SER A 14 -0.88 -10.89 7.68
N VAL A 15 -0.23 -11.87 7.07
CA VAL A 15 0.40 -11.84 5.74
C VAL A 15 -0.56 -11.26 4.68
N PHE A 16 -1.88 -11.34 4.89
CA PHE A 16 -2.90 -10.79 3.98
C PHE A 16 -3.07 -9.27 4.05
N ALA A 17 -2.70 -8.61 5.15
CA ALA A 17 -2.90 -7.17 5.31
C ALA A 17 -2.05 -6.36 4.32
N ALA A 18 -0.83 -6.82 4.03
CA ALA A 18 0.03 -6.24 2.99
C ALA A 18 -0.62 -6.33 1.59
N ALA A 19 -1.19 -7.48 1.24
CA ALA A 19 -1.91 -7.68 -0.02
C ALA A 19 -3.12 -6.74 -0.17
N TYR A 20 -3.86 -6.50 0.92
CA TYR A 20 -4.99 -5.55 0.91
C TYR A 20 -4.53 -4.11 0.74
N LEU A 21 -3.45 -3.71 1.42
CA LEU A 21 -2.86 -2.39 1.25
C LEU A 21 -2.32 -2.18 -0.17
N LEU A 22 -1.72 -3.20 -0.78
CA LEU A 22 -1.22 -3.12 -2.16
C LEU A 22 -2.38 -2.86 -3.13
N LYS A 23 -3.48 -3.61 -2.99
CA LYS A 23 -4.69 -3.39 -3.79
C LYS A 23 -5.29 -2.00 -3.57
N ALA A 24 -5.28 -1.51 -2.33
CA ALA A 24 -5.76 -0.17 -2.01
C ALA A 24 -4.89 0.92 -2.65
N GLY A 25 -3.57 0.74 -2.68
CA GLY A 25 -2.66 1.62 -3.40
C GLY A 25 -2.91 1.62 -4.90
N ILE A 26 -3.03 0.45 -5.53
CA ILE A 26 -3.33 0.33 -6.97
C ILE A 26 -4.67 1.01 -7.32
N ALA A 27 -5.69 0.84 -6.46
CA ALA A 27 -6.97 1.51 -6.64
C ALA A 27 -6.85 3.03 -6.49
N ALA A 28 -6.06 3.52 -5.54
CA ALA A 28 -5.79 4.94 -5.39
C ALA A 28 -5.05 5.51 -6.61
N GLU A 29 -4.09 4.77 -7.20
CA GLU A 29 -3.45 5.15 -8.47
C GLU A 29 -4.47 5.29 -9.60
N ALA A 30 -5.37 4.31 -9.76
CA ALA A 30 -6.41 4.32 -10.79
C ALA A 30 -7.40 5.49 -10.62
N LEU A 31 -7.54 6.02 -9.41
CA LEU A 31 -8.37 7.19 -9.10
C LEU A 31 -7.60 8.52 -9.20
N GLY A 32 -6.32 8.50 -9.58
CA GLY A 32 -5.46 9.69 -9.62
C GLY A 32 -5.03 10.20 -8.24
N LEU A 33 -5.27 9.42 -7.17
CA LEU A 33 -4.98 9.78 -5.79
C LEU A 33 -3.54 9.34 -5.43
N LYS A 34 -2.55 9.96 -6.08
CA LYS A 34 -1.12 9.61 -5.95
C LYS A 34 -0.63 9.66 -4.49
N GLU A 35 -1.01 10.68 -3.72
CA GLU A 35 -0.60 10.79 -2.30
C GLU A 35 -1.14 9.66 -1.43
N GLU A 36 -2.40 9.25 -1.66
CA GLU A 36 -3.00 8.12 -0.93
C GLU A 36 -2.34 6.79 -1.31
N ALA A 37 -2.03 6.59 -2.60
CA ALA A 37 -1.31 5.41 -3.07
C ALA A 37 0.08 5.30 -2.41
N LEU A 38 0.83 6.40 -2.38
CA LEU A 38 2.12 6.48 -1.70
C LEU A 38 2.00 6.20 -0.19
N GLY A 39 0.94 6.69 0.46
CA GLY A 39 0.67 6.40 1.86
C GLY A 39 0.47 4.91 2.13
N PHE A 40 -0.28 4.21 1.27
CA PHE A 40 -0.48 2.77 1.40
C PHE A 40 0.79 1.95 1.16
N TYR A 41 1.58 2.32 0.17
CA TYR A 41 2.82 1.63 -0.14
C TYR A 41 3.88 1.82 0.95
N ASN A 42 3.97 3.02 1.52
CA ASN A 42 4.81 3.24 2.69
C ASN A 42 4.33 2.45 3.90
N ASP A 43 3.02 2.33 4.11
CA ASP A 43 2.46 1.49 5.17
C ASP A 43 2.87 0.02 5.01
N ILE A 44 2.87 -0.52 3.78
CA ILE A 44 3.36 -1.89 3.51
C ILE A 44 4.85 -2.02 3.84
N LYS A 45 5.67 -1.07 3.39
CA LYS A 45 7.11 -1.06 3.63
C LYS A 45 7.46 -1.04 5.12
N VAL A 46 6.76 -0.22 5.91
CA VAL A 46 7.07 0.00 7.32
C VAL A 46 6.43 -1.06 8.23
N LYS A 47 5.16 -1.41 8.00
CA LYS A 47 4.40 -2.29 8.89
C LYS A 47 4.53 -3.76 8.54
N TYR A 48 4.80 -4.07 7.26
CA TYR A 48 4.86 -5.43 6.75
C TYR A 48 6.18 -5.74 6.03
N PRO A 49 7.36 -5.47 6.63
CA PRO A 49 8.65 -5.62 5.95
C PRO A 49 8.98 -7.06 5.54
N ASN A 50 8.34 -8.06 6.17
CA ASN A 50 8.50 -9.48 5.85
C ASN A 50 7.48 -9.98 4.82
N ALA A 51 6.54 -9.15 4.38
CA ALA A 51 5.56 -9.53 3.36
C ALA A 51 6.22 -9.58 1.98
N ILE A 52 5.71 -10.46 1.12
CA ILE A 52 6.22 -10.61 -0.26
C ILE A 52 5.99 -9.30 -1.02
N GLU A 53 4.89 -8.61 -0.75
CA GLU A 53 4.53 -7.32 -1.34
C GLU A 53 5.52 -6.22 -0.97
N ALA A 54 6.14 -6.28 0.22
CA ALA A 54 7.12 -5.28 0.65
C ALA A 54 8.44 -5.37 -0.12
N ALA A 55 8.79 -6.54 -0.67
CA ALA A 55 10.03 -6.70 -1.44
C ALA A 55 10.05 -5.85 -2.72
N ASP A 56 8.90 -5.67 -3.36
CA ASP A 56 8.76 -4.89 -4.59
C ASP A 56 8.13 -3.51 -4.38
N ILE A 57 7.73 -3.17 -3.15
CA ILE A 57 6.93 -1.98 -2.89
C ILE A 57 7.66 -0.67 -3.23
N ASP A 58 8.98 -0.64 -3.06
CA ASP A 58 9.80 0.50 -3.42
C ASP A 58 9.72 0.85 -4.91
N LYS A 59 9.53 -0.15 -5.78
CA LYS A 59 9.34 0.09 -7.23
C LYS A 59 8.04 0.83 -7.50
N TYR A 60 6.96 0.49 -6.77
CA TYR A 60 5.68 1.17 -6.90
C TYR A 60 5.75 2.60 -6.37
N ILE A 61 6.44 2.82 -5.23
CA ILE A 61 6.69 4.15 -4.67
C ILE A 61 7.47 5.01 -5.66
N SER A 62 8.62 4.52 -6.13
CA SER A 62 9.45 5.26 -7.08
C SER A 62 8.71 5.52 -8.40
N ARG A 63 7.93 4.56 -8.91
CA ARG A 63 7.12 4.78 -10.12
C ARG A 63 6.13 5.92 -9.93
N LEU A 64 5.43 5.93 -8.80
CA LEU A 64 4.48 6.99 -8.49
C LEU A 64 5.17 8.32 -8.33
N GLU A 65 6.24 8.41 -7.54
CA GLU A 65 6.98 9.67 -7.32
C GLU A 65 7.48 10.28 -8.62
N ASN A 66 8.00 9.45 -9.54
CA ASN A 66 8.54 9.86 -10.83
C ASN A 66 7.50 9.92 -11.97
N ALA A 67 6.23 9.58 -11.72
CA ALA A 67 5.16 9.84 -12.66
C ALA A 67 4.84 11.35 -12.63
N GLU A 68 5.39 12.07 -13.59
CA GLU A 68 5.08 13.48 -13.93
C GLU A 68 3.83 13.60 -14.79
#